data_AF-A0A348PQS2-F1
#
_entry.id   AF-A0A348PQS2-F1
#
_cell.length_a   1.000
_cell.length_b   1.000
_cell.length_c   1.000
_cell.angle_alpha   90.00
_cell.angle_beta   90.00
_cell.angle_gamma   90.00
#
_symmetry.space_group_name_H-M   'P 1'
#
loop_
_entity.id
_entity.type
_entity.pdbx_description
1 polymer ?
#
loop_
_entity_poly.entity_id
_entity_poly.type
_entity_poly.pdbx_seq_one_letter_code
_entity_poly.pdbx_strand_id
1 'polypeptide(L)'
;MASKTVLVAPLHWGLGHAARCIPIIEQQLAEGNRVLIAASEGPRALLNTRFNSRCTFIEIPFMRITYPKDGNMARHFFFKGPSLLWNIWREHLYLRSLVQKENIDAVISDSRFGLWNKRVQSIFISHQIEIKAPLFQGLINRLNRWVMNRYDEVWIPDYADKPGLAGDLSHSQKMPLRYKYIGPLSRFNKKITQGTSAGKVVVIVSGPEPQRTLFENQIIARFKASSEKVIILSGKPHIENKEEADNITIVNHLNDDDLIKELESASMVIARSGYSTIMDFHVLGVNAEYIATPGQTEQEYLMQLHS
;
A
#
# COMPACT_ATOMS: atom_id res chain seq x y z
N MET A 1 -7.17 -29.86 7.83
CA MET A 1 -5.75 -29.48 8.03
C MET A 1 -5.60 -28.96 9.46
N ALA A 2 -4.44 -29.12 10.10
CA ALA A 2 -4.22 -28.52 11.41
C ALA A 2 -4.25 -26.98 11.27
N SER A 3 -4.93 -26.29 12.19
CA SER A 3 -4.99 -24.82 12.22
C SER A 3 -3.58 -24.27 12.47
N LYS A 4 -3.11 -23.38 11.58
CA LYS A 4 -1.82 -22.70 11.73
C LYS A 4 -2.01 -21.31 12.34
N THR A 5 -1.00 -20.80 13.02
CA THR A 5 -0.91 -19.39 13.40
C THR A 5 -0.12 -18.62 12.35
N VAL A 6 -0.77 -17.68 11.68
CA VAL A 6 -0.20 -16.93 10.56
C VAL A 6 -0.09 -15.45 10.92
N LEU A 7 1.10 -14.89 10.80
CA LEU A 7 1.34 -13.46 10.95
C LEU A 7 1.25 -12.78 9.58
N VAL A 8 0.28 -11.87 9.40
CA VAL A 8 0.21 -10.99 8.24
C VAL A 8 0.70 -9.59 8.64
N ALA A 9 1.72 -9.09 7.96
CA ALA A 9 2.42 -7.87 8.33
C ALA A 9 2.45 -6.86 7.15
N PRO A 10 1.39 -6.05 6.97
CA PRO A 10 1.41 -4.94 6.03
C PRO A 10 2.59 -3.99 6.28
N LEU A 11 3.08 -3.31 5.23
CA LEU A 11 4.02 -2.21 5.41
C LEU A 11 3.41 -1.13 6.31
N HIS A 12 4.23 -0.56 7.19
CA HIS A 12 3.75 0.34 8.24
C HIS A 12 3.49 1.77 7.76
N TRP A 13 3.92 2.14 6.54
CA TRP A 13 3.53 3.40 5.91
C TRP A 13 2.66 3.13 4.68
N GLY A 14 1.57 3.89 4.57
CA GLY A 14 0.65 3.82 3.43
C GLY A 14 -0.50 2.84 3.64
N LEU A 15 -1.73 3.35 3.55
CA LEU A 15 -2.95 2.55 3.68
C LEU A 15 -3.09 1.50 2.58
N GLY A 16 -2.50 1.72 1.41
CA GLY A 16 -2.54 0.79 0.29
C GLY A 16 -1.93 -0.58 0.62
N HIS A 17 -0.90 -0.62 1.47
CA HIS A 17 -0.28 -1.87 1.92
C HIS A 17 -1.21 -2.66 2.85
N ALA A 18 -1.90 -1.97 3.75
CA ALA A 18 -2.93 -2.57 4.58
C ALA A 18 -4.12 -3.06 3.74
N ALA A 19 -4.60 -2.23 2.80
CA ALA A 19 -5.74 -2.56 1.95
C ALA A 19 -5.49 -3.81 1.09
N ARG A 20 -4.32 -3.93 0.46
CA ARG A 20 -4.00 -5.10 -0.38
C ARG A 20 -3.81 -6.39 0.42
N CYS A 21 -3.54 -6.31 1.72
CA CYS A 21 -3.47 -7.48 2.60
C CYS A 21 -4.85 -8.00 3.03
N ILE A 22 -5.94 -7.23 2.83
CA ILE A 22 -7.31 -7.64 3.19
C ILE A 22 -7.70 -8.99 2.55
N PRO A 23 -7.59 -9.21 1.22
CA PRO A 23 -7.92 -10.50 0.62
C PRO A 23 -7.05 -11.65 1.16
N ILE A 24 -5.80 -11.38 1.52
CA ILE A 24 -4.91 -12.39 2.11
C ILE A 24 -5.38 -12.79 3.50
N ILE A 25 -5.73 -11.80 4.33
CA ILE A 25 -6.25 -12.05 5.69
C ILE A 25 -7.55 -12.85 5.62
N GLU A 26 -8.48 -12.46 4.76
CA GLU A 26 -9.75 -13.19 4.57
C GLU A 26 -9.51 -14.63 4.11
N GLN A 27 -8.57 -14.85 3.18
CA GLN A 27 -8.20 -16.19 2.73
C GLN A 27 -7.64 -17.04 3.89
N GLN A 28 -6.73 -16.50 4.70
CA GLN A 28 -6.16 -17.23 5.83
C GLN A 28 -7.21 -17.58 6.89
N LEU A 29 -8.17 -16.68 7.15
CA LEU A 29 -9.30 -16.96 8.03
C LEU A 29 -10.21 -18.06 7.44
N ALA A 30 -10.49 -18.01 6.14
CA ALA A 30 -11.30 -19.02 5.45
C ALA A 30 -10.66 -20.41 5.46
N GLU A 31 -9.33 -20.49 5.47
CA GLU A 31 -8.56 -21.73 5.63
C GLU A 31 -8.57 -22.27 7.08
N GLY A 32 -9.18 -21.54 8.03
CA GLY A 32 -9.26 -21.92 9.44
C GLY A 32 -7.99 -21.61 10.25
N ASN A 33 -7.12 -20.72 9.75
CA ASN A 33 -5.91 -20.31 10.45
C ASN A 33 -6.20 -19.22 11.48
N ARG A 34 -5.45 -19.23 12.59
CA ARG A 34 -5.40 -18.10 13.52
C ARG A 34 -4.55 -17.00 12.92
N VAL A 35 -5.12 -15.81 12.71
CA VAL A 35 -4.40 -14.69 12.08
C VAL A 35 -3.99 -13.64 13.10
N LEU A 36 -2.69 -13.33 13.11
CA LEU A 36 -2.10 -12.17 13.78
C LEU A 36 -1.84 -11.08 12.75
N ILE A 37 -2.17 -9.83 13.06
CA ILE A 37 -1.98 -8.69 12.15
C ILE A 37 -0.98 -7.71 12.76
N ALA A 38 0.16 -7.50 12.08
CA ALA A 38 1.15 -6.50 12.49
C ALA A 38 0.87 -5.14 11.84
N ALA A 39 0.13 -4.27 12.55
CA ALA A 39 -0.23 -2.94 12.05
C ALA A 39 -0.30 -1.91 13.19
N SER A 40 0.07 -0.66 12.88
CA SER A 40 -0.02 0.50 13.75
C SER A 40 -0.72 1.66 13.05
N GLU A 41 -1.17 2.67 13.81
CA GLU A 41 -1.76 3.92 13.31
C GLU A 41 -2.83 3.72 12.20
N GLY A 42 -2.64 4.33 11.02
CA GLY A 42 -3.57 4.27 9.89
C GLY A 42 -3.85 2.86 9.37
N PRO A 43 -2.82 2.05 9.01
CA PRO A 43 -2.99 0.64 8.68
C PRO A 43 -3.81 -0.15 9.70
N ARG A 44 -3.57 0.08 11.00
CA ARG A 44 -4.34 -0.57 12.06
C ARG A 44 -5.80 -0.11 12.03
N ALA A 45 -6.05 1.19 11.97
CA ALA A 45 -7.42 1.73 11.93
C ALA A 45 -8.23 1.14 10.77
N LEU A 46 -7.64 1.07 9.56
CA LEU A 46 -8.29 0.45 8.40
C LEU A 46 -8.64 -1.02 8.66
N LEU A 47 -7.68 -1.83 9.09
CA LEU A 47 -7.87 -3.28 9.27
C LEU A 47 -8.75 -3.61 10.48
N ASN A 48 -8.70 -2.81 11.53
CA ASN A 48 -9.44 -3.04 12.78
C ASN A 48 -10.96 -3.02 12.54
N THR A 49 -11.45 -2.18 11.62
CA THR A 49 -12.88 -2.13 11.26
C THR A 49 -13.42 -3.47 10.73
N ARG A 50 -12.56 -4.31 10.14
CA ARG A 50 -12.93 -5.57 9.49
C ARG A 50 -12.59 -6.81 10.33
N PHE A 51 -11.53 -6.72 11.11
CA PHE A 51 -10.87 -7.91 11.68
C PHE A 51 -10.75 -7.90 13.21
N ASN A 52 -11.19 -6.86 13.92
CA ASN A 52 -11.04 -6.78 15.38
C ASN A 52 -11.64 -7.97 16.16
N SER A 53 -12.72 -8.57 15.66
CA SER A 53 -13.42 -9.70 16.27
C SER A 53 -12.86 -11.05 15.86
N ARG A 54 -12.03 -11.10 14.81
CA ARG A 54 -11.55 -12.35 14.17
C ARG A 54 -10.03 -12.52 14.24
N CYS A 55 -9.28 -11.45 14.49
CA CYS A 55 -7.82 -11.43 14.45
C CYS A 55 -7.23 -10.74 15.67
N THR A 56 -6.00 -11.13 16.03
CA THR A 56 -5.23 -10.45 17.07
C THR A 56 -4.31 -9.42 16.43
N PHE A 57 -4.37 -8.17 16.88
CA PHE A 57 -3.47 -7.12 16.42
C PHE A 57 -2.22 -7.05 17.30
N ILE A 58 -1.07 -6.97 16.66
CA ILE A 58 0.23 -6.80 17.29
C ILE A 58 0.95 -5.59 16.69
N GLU A 59 1.83 -4.98 17.48
CA GLU A 59 2.66 -3.88 17.00
C GLU A 59 4.11 -4.33 16.91
N ILE A 60 4.68 -4.18 15.70
CA ILE A 60 6.11 -4.41 15.47
C ILE A 60 6.75 -3.04 15.26
N PRO A 61 7.54 -2.54 16.23
CA PRO A 61 8.10 -1.20 16.17
C PRO A 61 8.93 -0.97 14.91
N PHE A 62 8.76 0.20 14.30
CA PHE A 62 9.58 0.67 13.19
C PHE A 62 9.65 2.20 13.21
N MET A 63 10.66 2.78 12.54
CA MET A 63 10.78 4.23 12.41
C MET A 63 9.65 4.85 11.57
N ARG A 64 9.32 6.12 11.86
CA ARG A 64 8.36 6.86 11.04
C ARG A 64 8.99 7.30 9.71
N ILE A 65 8.38 6.89 8.59
CA ILE A 65 8.76 7.36 7.26
C ILE A 65 7.99 8.63 6.89
N THR A 66 8.71 9.58 6.30
CA THR A 66 8.21 10.89 5.84
C THR A 66 8.81 11.16 4.47
N TYR A 67 8.15 11.98 3.65
CA TYR A 67 8.68 12.38 2.34
C TYR A 67 9.09 13.85 2.35
N PRO A 68 10.22 14.23 1.74
CA PRO A 68 10.71 15.59 1.83
C PRO A 68 9.80 16.56 1.06
N LYS A 69 9.65 17.81 1.55
CA LYS A 69 8.80 18.84 0.92
C LYS A 69 9.28 19.20 -0.49
N ASP A 70 10.59 19.22 -0.70
CA ASP A 70 11.25 19.59 -1.95
C ASP A 70 11.29 18.45 -3.00
N GLY A 71 10.74 17.28 -2.68
CA GLY A 71 10.73 16.11 -3.57
C GLY A 71 12.09 15.40 -3.69
N ASN A 72 13.15 15.85 -3.00
CA ASN A 72 14.48 15.24 -3.13
C ASN A 72 14.60 13.94 -2.30
N MET A 73 13.93 12.88 -2.78
CA MET A 73 13.88 11.57 -2.12
C MET A 73 15.27 10.95 -1.93
N ALA A 74 16.15 11.07 -2.93
CA ALA A 74 17.48 10.47 -2.87
C ALA A 74 18.29 11.01 -1.69
N ARG A 75 18.31 12.35 -1.51
CA ARG A 75 18.96 12.98 -0.36
C ARG A 75 18.29 12.56 0.95
N HIS A 76 16.96 12.55 1.01
CA HIS A 76 16.22 12.17 2.21
C HIS A 76 16.55 10.76 2.70
N PHE A 77 16.56 9.79 1.79
CA PHE A 77 16.87 8.39 2.10
C PHE A 77 18.35 8.14 2.30
N PHE A 78 19.26 8.92 1.70
CA PHE A 78 20.69 8.83 1.99
C PHE A 78 20.97 9.07 3.48
N PHE A 79 20.40 10.14 4.05
CA PHE A 79 20.58 10.43 5.48
C PHE A 79 19.82 9.48 6.41
N LYS A 80 18.64 9.00 5.99
CA LYS A 80 17.85 8.03 6.79
C LYS A 80 18.28 6.57 6.62
N GLY A 81 19.10 6.26 5.63
CA GLY A 81 19.50 4.90 5.26
C GLY A 81 20.08 4.07 6.41
N PRO A 82 21.05 4.60 7.19
CA PRO A 82 21.60 3.87 8.33
C PRO A 82 20.53 3.53 9.39
N SER A 83 19.63 4.47 9.69
CA SER A 83 18.51 4.26 10.61
C SER A 83 17.53 3.23 10.05
N LEU A 84 17.26 3.26 8.75
CA LEU A 84 16.39 2.29 8.09
C LEU A 84 16.95 0.87 8.21
N LEU A 85 18.24 0.67 7.91
CA LEU A 85 18.91 -0.62 8.06
C LEU A 85 18.91 -1.13 9.50
N TRP A 86 19.14 -0.23 10.47
CA TRP A 86 19.06 -0.57 11.89
C TRP A 86 17.64 -1.02 12.29
N ASN A 87 16.59 -0.34 11.81
CA ASN A 87 15.21 -0.71 12.09
C ASN A 87 14.82 -2.05 11.44
N ILE A 88 15.30 -2.33 10.22
CA ILE A 88 15.14 -3.63 9.56
C ILE A 88 15.77 -4.75 10.40
N TRP A 89 16.96 -4.51 10.96
CA TRP A 89 17.61 -5.49 11.83
C TRP A 89 16.87 -5.68 13.17
N ARG A 90 16.37 -4.59 13.78
CA ARG A 90 15.54 -4.68 15.00
C ARG A 90 14.24 -5.44 14.76
N GLU A 91 13.59 -5.20 13.62
CA GLU A 91 12.40 -5.91 13.17
C GLU A 91 12.67 -7.41 13.06
N HIS A 92 13.81 -7.79 12.48
CA HIS A 92 14.25 -9.19 12.39
C HIS A 92 14.46 -9.85 13.76
N LEU A 93 15.08 -9.14 14.71
CA LEU A 93 15.23 -9.65 16.07
C LEU A 93 13.90 -9.78 16.80
N TYR A 94 13.02 -8.79 16.64
CA TYR A 94 11.69 -8.80 17.25
C TYR A 94 10.83 -9.95 16.70
N LEU A 95 10.89 -10.22 15.39
CA LEU A 95 10.17 -11.35 14.81
C LEU A 95 10.62 -12.68 15.41
N ARG A 96 11.91 -12.85 15.72
CA ARG A 96 12.42 -14.09 16.33
C ARG A 96 11.80 -14.40 17.69
N SER A 97 11.63 -13.40 18.54
CA SER A 97 10.97 -13.60 19.84
C SER A 97 9.46 -13.78 19.67
N LEU A 98 8.85 -13.02 18.77
CA LEU A 98 7.42 -13.10 18.48
C LEU A 98 7.00 -14.48 17.95
N VAL A 99 7.80 -15.07 17.05
CA VAL A 99 7.54 -16.42 16.51
C VAL A 99 7.44 -17.47 17.62
N GLN A 100 8.30 -17.38 18.64
CA GLN A 100 8.27 -18.30 19.78
C GLN A 100 7.10 -17.99 20.72
N LYS A 101 6.88 -16.70 21.03
CA LYS A 101 5.84 -16.27 21.97
C LYS A 101 4.43 -16.63 21.51
N GLU A 102 4.15 -16.41 20.23
CA GLU A 102 2.80 -16.59 19.67
C GLU A 102 2.64 -17.92 18.92
N ASN A 103 3.66 -18.78 18.90
CA ASN A 103 3.70 -20.04 18.14
C ASN A 103 3.33 -19.84 16.66
N ILE A 104 3.97 -18.86 16.01
CA ILE A 104 3.71 -18.55 14.60
C ILE A 104 4.28 -19.68 13.73
N ASP A 105 3.49 -20.16 12.78
CA ASP A 105 3.87 -21.19 11.81
C ASP A 105 4.29 -20.60 10.45
N ALA A 106 3.72 -19.44 10.10
CA ALA A 106 4.01 -18.73 8.86
C ALA A 106 3.94 -17.21 9.02
N VAL A 107 4.78 -16.50 8.27
CA VAL A 107 4.85 -15.03 8.21
C VAL A 107 4.63 -14.60 6.77
N ILE A 108 3.62 -13.77 6.56
CA ILE A 108 3.33 -13.11 5.29
C ILE A 108 3.67 -11.62 5.46
N SER A 109 4.84 -11.24 4.95
CA SER A 109 5.40 -9.88 5.05
C SER A 109 5.09 -9.10 3.78
N ASP A 110 4.42 -7.96 3.93
CA ASP A 110 4.16 -7.06 2.82
C ASP A 110 5.22 -5.96 2.74
N SER A 111 6.23 -6.16 1.89
CA SER A 111 7.30 -5.20 1.65
C SER A 111 8.10 -4.78 2.92
N ARG A 112 8.04 -5.53 4.02
CA ARG A 112 8.88 -5.31 5.21
C ARG A 112 10.14 -6.18 5.14
N PHE A 113 11.31 -5.56 5.17
CA PHE A 113 12.56 -6.25 4.81
C PHE A 113 13.13 -7.12 5.94
N GLY A 114 12.70 -6.91 7.18
CA GLY A 114 13.21 -7.61 8.36
C GLY A 114 12.37 -8.81 8.79
N LEU A 115 11.18 -9.01 8.21
CA LEU A 115 10.22 -10.02 8.68
C LEU A 115 10.40 -11.42 8.06
N TRP A 116 11.63 -11.93 8.04
CA TRP A 116 11.91 -13.32 7.64
C TRP A 116 12.49 -14.13 8.82
N ASN A 117 12.13 -15.40 8.92
CA ASN A 117 12.64 -16.27 9.98
C ASN A 117 12.80 -17.71 9.46
N LYS A 118 14.00 -18.29 9.61
CA LYS A 118 14.34 -19.62 9.09
C LYS A 118 13.59 -20.79 9.75
N ARG A 119 12.89 -20.57 10.87
CA ARG A 119 12.16 -21.63 11.59
C ARG A 119 10.72 -21.82 11.11
N VAL A 120 10.20 -20.85 10.35
CA VAL A 120 8.79 -20.76 9.95
C VAL A 120 8.72 -20.36 8.48
N GLN A 121 7.64 -20.69 7.80
CA GLN A 121 7.48 -20.28 6.40
C GLN A 121 7.44 -18.75 6.32
N SER A 122 8.34 -18.14 5.56
CA SER A 122 8.41 -16.68 5.40
C SER A 122 8.13 -16.30 3.95
N ILE A 123 7.05 -15.55 3.74
CA ILE A 123 6.57 -15.08 2.43
C ILE A 123 6.75 -13.57 2.34
N PHE A 124 7.27 -13.09 1.22
CA PHE A 124 7.44 -11.66 0.93
C PHE A 124 6.54 -11.20 -0.20
N ILE A 125 5.71 -10.19 0.04
CA ILE A 125 4.83 -9.60 -0.99
C ILE A 125 5.44 -8.29 -1.46
N SER A 126 5.70 -8.20 -2.77
CA SER A 126 6.15 -6.96 -3.40
C SER A 126 5.89 -6.96 -4.90
N HIS A 127 5.43 -5.83 -5.42
CA HIS A 127 5.43 -5.53 -6.85
C HIS A 127 6.70 -4.81 -7.29
N GLN A 128 7.53 -4.33 -6.35
CA GLN A 128 8.80 -3.65 -6.64
C GLN A 128 9.94 -4.68 -6.64
N ILE A 129 9.93 -5.56 -7.64
CA ILE A 129 11.03 -6.48 -7.91
C ILE A 129 12.22 -5.71 -8.47
N GLU A 130 11.95 -4.76 -9.37
CA GLU A 130 12.88 -3.72 -9.81
C GLU A 130 12.47 -2.37 -9.21
N ILE A 131 13.29 -1.83 -8.32
CA ILE A 131 13.16 -0.47 -7.80
C ILE A 131 13.80 0.48 -8.81
N LYS A 132 13.00 1.40 -9.38
CA LYS A 132 13.51 2.50 -10.20
C LYS A 132 14.09 3.57 -9.27
N ALA A 133 15.37 3.90 -9.41
CA ALA A 133 16.02 4.90 -8.55
C ALA A 133 16.97 5.76 -9.38
N PRO A 134 17.03 7.08 -9.13
CA PRO A 134 17.88 7.98 -9.93
C PRO A 134 19.38 7.75 -9.68
N LEU A 135 19.74 7.29 -8.49
CA LEU A 135 21.11 7.03 -8.07
C LEU A 135 21.23 5.62 -7.50
N PHE A 136 22.36 4.97 -7.78
CA PHE A 136 22.71 3.65 -7.25
C PHE A 136 21.67 2.54 -7.47
N GLN A 137 20.83 2.62 -8.51
CA GLN A 137 19.78 1.64 -8.81
C GLN A 137 20.30 0.20 -8.76
N GLY A 138 21.43 -0.09 -9.40
CA GLY A 138 22.00 -1.45 -9.43
C GLY A 138 22.38 -2.00 -8.05
N LEU A 139 22.84 -1.14 -7.12
CA LEU A 139 23.13 -1.51 -5.73
C LEU A 139 21.84 -1.72 -4.94
N ILE A 140 20.88 -0.80 -5.09
CA ILE A 140 19.56 -0.89 -4.45
C ILE A 140 18.86 -2.19 -4.85
N ASN A 141 18.82 -2.51 -6.15
CA ASN A 141 18.22 -3.75 -6.63
C ASN A 141 19.02 -5.00 -6.25
N ARG A 142 20.34 -4.89 -6.07
CA ARG A 142 21.13 -5.99 -5.50
C ARG A 142 20.74 -6.27 -4.05
N LEU A 143 20.56 -5.23 -3.24
CA LEU A 143 20.10 -5.35 -1.86
C LEU A 143 18.65 -5.86 -1.80
N ASN A 144 17.76 -5.30 -2.62
CA ASN A 144 16.36 -5.73 -2.71
C ASN A 144 16.26 -7.23 -3.01
N ARG A 145 16.99 -7.71 -4.03
CA ARG A 145 17.06 -9.15 -4.34
C ARG A 145 17.67 -9.98 -3.23
N TRP A 146 18.71 -9.48 -2.56
CA TRP A 146 19.28 -10.18 -1.41
C TRP A 146 18.26 -10.35 -0.28
N VAL A 147 17.47 -9.30 0.02
CA VAL A 147 16.38 -9.36 1.00
C VAL A 147 15.32 -10.36 0.56
N MET A 148 14.80 -10.25 -0.66
CA MET A 148 13.80 -11.16 -1.21
C MET A 148 14.24 -12.62 -1.14
N ASN A 149 15.52 -12.91 -1.40
CA ASN A 149 16.08 -14.26 -1.33
C ASN A 149 16.31 -14.77 0.11
N ARG A 150 16.08 -13.95 1.16
CA ARG A 150 16.01 -14.44 2.55
C ARG A 150 14.68 -15.11 2.88
N TYR A 151 13.64 -14.83 2.10
CA TYR A 151 12.32 -15.42 2.23
C TYR A 151 12.23 -16.76 1.50
N ASP A 152 11.28 -17.58 1.92
CA ASP A 152 10.98 -18.87 1.31
C ASP A 152 10.26 -18.72 -0.03
N GLU A 153 9.37 -17.72 -0.12
CA GLU A 153 8.64 -17.37 -1.33
C GLU A 153 8.51 -15.85 -1.47
N VAL A 154 8.48 -15.37 -2.72
CA VAL A 154 8.10 -14.01 -3.08
C VAL A 154 6.80 -14.04 -3.86
N TRP A 155 5.77 -13.37 -3.35
CA TRP A 155 4.49 -13.22 -4.02
C TRP A 155 4.42 -11.86 -4.69
N ILE A 156 4.19 -11.86 -6.00
CA ILE A 156 4.12 -10.65 -6.81
C ILE A 156 2.63 -10.36 -7.05
N PRO A 157 2.06 -9.28 -6.47
CA PRO A 157 0.65 -8.94 -6.63
C PRO A 157 0.44 -8.24 -7.97
N ASP A 158 0.70 -8.96 -9.05
CA ASP A 158 0.56 -8.52 -10.44
C ASP A 158 0.27 -9.74 -11.33
N TYR A 159 -0.06 -9.50 -12.59
CA TYR A 159 -0.17 -10.53 -13.61
C TYR A 159 1.22 -11.04 -14.04
N ALA A 160 1.29 -12.32 -14.43
CA ALA A 160 2.53 -12.92 -14.95
C ALA A 160 2.86 -12.43 -16.36
N ASP A 161 1.84 -12.10 -17.15
CA ASP A 161 1.98 -11.62 -18.51
C ASP A 161 2.37 -10.14 -18.53
N LYS A 162 3.37 -9.81 -19.36
CA LYS A 162 3.79 -8.43 -19.57
C LYS A 162 2.72 -7.63 -20.32
N PRO A 163 2.55 -6.33 -20.01
CA PRO A 163 3.33 -5.56 -19.03
C PRO A 163 2.85 -5.70 -17.58
N GLY A 164 1.77 -6.42 -17.29
CA GLY A 164 1.11 -6.38 -15.98
C GLY A 164 0.59 -4.97 -15.64
N LEU A 165 0.16 -4.77 -14.40
CA LEU A 165 -0.22 -3.46 -13.87
C LEU A 165 0.99 -2.66 -13.38
N ALA A 166 2.07 -3.33 -12.95
CA ALA A 166 3.26 -2.66 -12.41
C ALA A 166 4.38 -2.47 -13.45
N GLY A 167 4.22 -2.98 -14.68
CA GLY A 167 5.23 -2.83 -15.72
C GLY A 167 6.57 -3.48 -15.34
N ASP A 168 7.65 -2.76 -15.63
CA ASP A 168 9.01 -3.21 -15.32
C ASP A 168 9.26 -3.42 -13.82
N LEU A 169 8.45 -2.78 -12.95
CA LEU A 169 8.61 -2.90 -11.50
C LEU A 169 8.42 -4.35 -11.05
N SER A 170 7.44 -5.07 -11.61
CA SER A 170 7.13 -6.47 -11.30
C SER A 170 7.83 -7.47 -12.23
N HIS A 171 8.38 -7.00 -13.36
CA HIS A 171 9.02 -7.82 -14.38
C HIS A 171 10.52 -7.51 -14.56
N SER A 172 11.30 -7.60 -13.49
CA SER A 172 12.76 -7.40 -13.54
C SER A 172 13.45 -8.44 -14.45
N GLN A 173 14.55 -8.03 -15.10
CA GLN A 173 15.45 -8.99 -15.76
C GLN A 173 16.08 -9.98 -14.77
N LYS A 174 16.23 -9.59 -13.50
CA LYS A 174 16.81 -10.42 -12.44
C LYS A 174 15.76 -10.70 -11.38
N MET A 175 15.01 -11.78 -11.58
CA MET A 175 13.99 -12.23 -10.64
C MET A 175 14.62 -12.84 -9.36
N PRO A 176 13.91 -12.79 -8.21
CA PRO A 176 14.30 -13.56 -7.03
C PRO A 176 14.20 -15.07 -7.31
N LEU A 177 14.81 -15.89 -6.45
CA LEU A 177 14.97 -17.34 -6.71
C LEU A 177 13.65 -18.11 -6.66
N ARG A 178 12.73 -17.72 -5.78
CA ARG A 178 11.48 -18.42 -5.50
C ARG A 178 10.35 -17.41 -5.53
N TYR A 179 9.68 -17.29 -6.67
CA TYR A 179 8.61 -16.32 -6.86
C TYR A 179 7.40 -16.90 -7.55
N LYS A 180 6.25 -16.27 -7.32
CA LYS A 180 5.03 -16.51 -8.08
C LYS A 180 4.23 -15.22 -8.21
N TYR A 181 3.59 -15.06 -9.36
CA TYR A 181 2.57 -14.04 -9.56
C TYR A 181 1.27 -14.53 -8.94
N ILE A 182 0.62 -13.70 -8.12
CA ILE A 182 -0.63 -14.04 -7.43
C ILE A 182 -1.83 -13.24 -7.97
N GLY A 183 -1.61 -12.47 -9.05
CA GLY A 183 -2.59 -11.52 -9.57
C GLY A 183 -2.68 -10.26 -8.71
N PRO A 184 -3.38 -9.22 -9.21
CA PRO A 184 -3.64 -8.01 -8.45
C PRO A 184 -4.38 -8.30 -7.15
N LEU A 185 -3.98 -7.62 -6.07
CA LEU A 185 -4.63 -7.70 -4.79
C LEU A 185 -5.48 -6.44 -4.56
N SER A 186 -6.79 -6.64 -4.44
CA SER A 186 -7.73 -5.57 -4.10
C SER A 186 -8.61 -5.98 -2.93
N ARG A 187 -9.04 -4.99 -2.15
CA ARG A 187 -10.09 -5.18 -1.14
C ARG A 187 -11.49 -5.29 -1.75
N PHE A 188 -11.61 -4.98 -3.04
CA PHE A 188 -12.83 -5.07 -3.82
C PHE A 188 -12.82 -6.34 -4.69
N ASN A 189 -14.00 -6.77 -5.13
CA ASN A 189 -14.17 -7.99 -5.93
C ASN A 189 -15.17 -7.86 -7.07
N LYS A 190 -15.66 -6.64 -7.36
CA LYS A 190 -16.66 -6.38 -8.40
C LYS A 190 -16.32 -5.10 -9.14
N LYS A 191 -16.55 -5.12 -10.46
CA LYS A 191 -16.53 -3.90 -11.26
C LYS A 191 -17.74 -3.05 -10.93
N ILE A 192 -17.56 -1.74 -10.99
CA ILE A 192 -18.61 -0.75 -10.82
C ILE A 192 -18.82 -0.02 -12.15
N THR A 193 -19.97 0.63 -12.29
CA THR A 193 -20.19 1.55 -13.42
C THR A 193 -19.86 2.95 -12.94
N GLN A 194 -18.74 3.50 -13.39
CA GLN A 194 -18.38 4.87 -13.09
C GLN A 194 -19.43 5.80 -13.71
N GLY A 195 -20.03 6.64 -12.86
CA GLY A 195 -21.19 7.44 -13.23
C GLY A 195 -20.85 8.60 -14.14
N THR A 196 -21.89 9.12 -14.79
CA THR A 196 -21.82 10.30 -15.66
C THR A 196 -22.44 11.53 -15.00
N SER A 197 -22.60 11.54 -13.67
CA SER A 197 -23.19 12.67 -12.94
C SER A 197 -22.35 13.91 -13.17
N ALA A 198 -22.86 14.83 -14.00
CA ALA A 198 -22.13 16.01 -14.42
C ALA A 198 -21.63 16.81 -13.20
N GLY A 199 -20.32 16.98 -13.13
CA GLY A 199 -19.67 17.86 -12.17
C GLY A 199 -19.40 17.27 -10.78
N LYS A 200 -19.42 15.94 -10.60
CA LYS A 200 -18.90 15.31 -9.36
C LYS A 200 -17.46 14.81 -9.56
N VAL A 201 -16.54 15.27 -8.72
CA VAL A 201 -15.13 14.90 -8.72
C VAL A 201 -14.78 14.20 -7.40
N VAL A 202 -14.21 13.01 -7.47
CA VAL A 202 -13.68 12.29 -6.29
C VAL A 202 -12.17 12.32 -6.34
N VAL A 203 -11.53 12.79 -5.27
CA VAL A 203 -10.08 12.88 -5.16
C VAL A 203 -9.58 11.99 -4.03
N ILE A 204 -8.72 11.01 -4.33
CA ILE A 204 -8.10 10.14 -3.33
C ILE A 204 -6.68 10.64 -3.04
N VAL A 205 -6.52 11.24 -1.85
CA VAL A 205 -5.24 11.73 -1.36
C VAL A 205 -4.64 10.67 -0.44
N SER A 206 -3.49 10.13 -0.82
CA SER A 206 -2.79 9.12 -0.05
C SER A 206 -1.29 9.40 0.02
N GLY A 207 -0.61 8.71 0.95
CA GLY A 207 0.84 8.75 1.09
C GLY A 207 1.36 9.48 2.33
N PRO A 208 2.69 9.53 2.51
CA PRO A 208 3.34 10.13 3.67
C PRO A 208 3.28 11.65 3.68
N GLU A 209 3.26 12.23 4.89
CA GLU A 209 3.43 13.67 5.07
C GLU A 209 4.87 14.11 4.77
N PRO A 210 5.07 15.40 4.42
CA PRO A 210 4.08 16.44 4.06
C PRO A 210 3.45 16.38 2.66
N GLN A 211 3.87 15.45 1.78
CA GLN A 211 3.42 15.42 0.39
C GLN A 211 1.92 15.21 0.22
N ARG A 212 1.29 14.54 1.19
CA ARG A 212 -0.16 14.39 1.27
C ARG A 212 -0.87 15.73 1.45
N THR A 213 -0.49 16.51 2.46
CA THR A 213 -1.07 17.85 2.70
C THR A 213 -0.81 18.80 1.54
N LEU A 214 0.38 18.74 0.92
CA LEU A 214 0.69 19.55 -0.26
C LEU A 214 -0.25 19.24 -1.44
N PHE A 215 -0.55 17.95 -1.66
CA PHE A 215 -1.47 17.53 -2.71
C PHE A 215 -2.90 17.97 -2.45
N GLU A 216 -3.36 17.81 -1.21
CA GLU A 216 -4.69 18.27 -0.77
C GLU A 216 -4.86 19.77 -1.07
N ASN A 217 -3.88 20.59 -0.71
CA ASN A 217 -3.88 22.03 -0.99
C ASN A 217 -3.86 22.36 -2.50
N GLN A 218 -3.15 21.58 -3.31
CA GLN A 218 -3.13 21.75 -4.77
C GLN A 218 -4.52 21.47 -5.37
N ILE A 219 -5.20 20.44 -4.89
CA ILE A 219 -6.56 20.08 -5.33
C ILE A 219 -7.56 21.14 -4.89
N ILE A 220 -7.49 21.60 -3.64
CA ILE A 220 -8.32 22.70 -3.14
C ILE A 220 -8.14 23.93 -4.04
N ALA A 221 -6.89 24.32 -4.32
CA ALA A 221 -6.60 25.46 -5.19
C ALA A 221 -7.14 25.27 -6.62
N ARG A 222 -7.05 24.06 -7.18
CA ARG A 222 -7.56 23.72 -8.52
C ARG A 222 -9.07 23.90 -8.64
N PHE A 223 -9.83 23.54 -7.60
CA PHE A 223 -11.30 23.49 -7.67
C PHE A 223 -12.03 24.58 -6.90
N LYS A 224 -11.33 25.47 -6.18
CA LYS A 224 -11.93 26.54 -5.36
C LYS A 224 -12.91 27.44 -6.11
N ALA A 225 -12.67 27.68 -7.41
CA ALA A 225 -13.54 28.51 -8.25
C ALA A 225 -14.31 27.67 -9.30
N SER A 226 -14.33 26.34 -9.16
CA SER A 226 -15.06 25.44 -10.06
C SER A 226 -16.54 25.35 -9.66
N SER A 227 -17.39 25.03 -10.62
CA SER A 227 -18.79 24.65 -10.37
C SER A 227 -18.95 23.18 -9.98
N GLU A 228 -17.86 22.40 -10.05
CA GLU A 228 -17.85 20.99 -9.71
C GLU A 228 -17.94 20.77 -8.20
N LYS A 229 -18.71 19.76 -7.79
CA LYS A 229 -18.75 19.24 -6.43
C LYS A 229 -17.59 18.27 -6.23
N VAL A 230 -16.65 18.64 -5.37
CA VAL A 230 -15.43 17.87 -5.13
C VAL A 230 -15.48 17.23 -3.76
N ILE A 231 -15.25 15.92 -3.69
CA ILE A 231 -14.98 15.23 -2.44
C ILE A 231 -13.51 14.80 -2.41
N ILE A 232 -12.80 15.17 -1.34
CA ILE A 232 -11.40 14.84 -1.12
C ILE A 232 -11.32 13.83 0.02
N LEU A 233 -10.76 12.65 -0.26
CA LEU A 233 -10.51 11.61 0.72
C LEU A 233 -9.06 11.67 1.22
N SER A 234 -8.84 12.19 2.43
CA SER A 234 -7.49 12.50 2.94
C SER A 234 -6.68 11.29 3.42
N GLY A 235 -7.26 10.08 3.45
CA GLY A 235 -6.53 8.87 3.85
C GLY A 235 -6.05 8.88 5.31
N LYS A 236 -6.88 9.40 6.23
CA LYS A 236 -6.61 9.49 7.68
C LYS A 236 -7.67 8.72 8.48
N PRO A 237 -7.74 7.37 8.40
CA PRO A 237 -8.79 6.55 9.03
C PRO A 237 -8.81 6.56 10.57
N HIS A 238 -7.80 7.16 11.20
CA HIS A 238 -7.69 7.26 12.65
C HIS A 238 -8.24 8.60 13.20
N ILE A 239 -8.71 9.49 12.32
CA ILE A 239 -9.27 10.80 12.69
C ILE A 239 -10.64 10.90 12.02
N GLU A 240 -11.71 10.92 12.81
CA GLU A 240 -13.03 11.29 12.28
C GLU A 240 -13.06 12.81 12.08
N ASN A 241 -13.15 13.24 10.82
CA ASN A 241 -13.39 14.64 10.48
C ASN A 241 -14.04 14.75 9.11
N LYS A 242 -14.97 15.69 9.01
CA LYS A 242 -15.59 16.14 7.76
C LYS A 242 -15.56 17.66 7.76
N GLU A 243 -14.84 18.22 6.81
CA GLU A 243 -14.78 19.67 6.60
C GLU A 243 -15.50 19.99 5.28
N GLU A 244 -16.39 20.98 5.31
CA GLU A 244 -17.11 21.45 4.13
C GLU A 244 -16.79 22.92 3.92
N ALA A 245 -16.35 23.25 2.70
CA ALA A 245 -16.07 24.61 2.26
C ALA A 245 -16.55 24.78 0.82
N ASP A 246 -17.63 25.55 0.63
CA ASP A 246 -18.25 25.83 -0.67
C ASP A 246 -18.58 24.54 -1.46
N ASN A 247 -17.90 24.31 -2.57
CA ASN A 247 -18.07 23.16 -3.46
C ASN A 247 -17.17 21.95 -3.10
N ILE A 248 -16.37 22.07 -2.03
CA ILE A 248 -15.38 21.06 -1.63
C ILE A 248 -15.75 20.46 -0.27
N THR A 249 -15.80 19.14 -0.22
CA THR A 249 -15.95 18.36 1.00
C THR A 249 -14.69 17.54 1.24
N ILE A 250 -14.03 17.72 2.38
CA ILE A 250 -12.87 16.94 2.80
C ILE A 250 -13.34 15.91 3.82
N VAL A 251 -13.13 14.63 3.53
CA VAL A 251 -13.44 13.51 4.42
C VAL A 251 -12.17 12.74 4.69
N ASN A 252 -11.88 12.49 5.96
CA ASN A 252 -10.66 11.78 6.31
C ASN A 252 -10.63 10.32 5.83
N HIS A 253 -11.76 9.63 5.90
CA HIS A 253 -11.90 8.25 5.47
C HIS A 253 -13.36 7.87 5.22
N LEU A 254 -13.58 7.02 4.23
CA LEU A 254 -14.85 6.34 3.98
C LEU A 254 -14.64 4.84 4.12
N ASN A 255 -15.67 4.14 4.60
CA ASN A 255 -15.74 2.70 4.48
C ASN A 255 -15.81 2.28 2.99
N ASP A 256 -15.66 1.00 2.71
CA ASP A 256 -15.61 0.49 1.34
C ASP A 256 -16.90 0.74 0.56
N ASP A 257 -18.07 0.57 1.18
CA ASP A 257 -19.36 0.72 0.51
C ASP A 257 -19.61 2.19 0.13
N ASP A 258 -19.29 3.12 1.03
CA ASP A 258 -19.45 4.55 0.77
C ASP A 258 -18.41 5.03 -0.25
N LEU A 259 -17.18 4.53 -0.20
CA LEU A 259 -16.19 4.81 -1.26
C LEU A 259 -16.68 4.32 -2.63
N ILE A 260 -17.26 3.11 -2.71
CA ILE A 260 -17.86 2.61 -3.95
C ILE A 260 -18.95 3.55 -4.45
N LYS A 261 -19.89 3.96 -3.61
CA LYS A 261 -20.97 4.91 -4.00
C LYS A 261 -20.41 6.25 -4.50
N GLU A 262 -19.36 6.75 -3.85
CA GLU A 262 -18.70 7.99 -4.28
C GLU A 262 -18.06 7.81 -5.66
N LEU A 263 -17.34 6.71 -5.91
CA LEU A 263 -16.73 6.40 -7.21
C LEU A 263 -17.77 6.13 -8.31
N GLU A 264 -18.85 5.40 -7.99
CA GLU A 264 -19.97 5.13 -8.91
C GLU A 264 -20.70 6.40 -9.35
N SER A 265 -20.66 7.46 -8.53
CA SER A 265 -21.33 8.72 -8.86
C SER A 265 -20.37 9.77 -9.43
N ALA A 266 -19.07 9.48 -9.50
CA ALA A 266 -18.05 10.43 -9.92
C ALA A 266 -17.92 10.51 -11.45
N SER A 267 -18.09 11.71 -12.01
CA SER A 267 -17.73 11.99 -13.41
C SER A 267 -16.21 12.05 -13.64
N MET A 268 -15.44 12.33 -12.59
CA MET A 268 -13.99 12.37 -12.63
C MET A 268 -13.42 11.82 -11.33
N VAL A 269 -12.40 10.98 -11.43
CA VAL A 269 -11.64 10.47 -10.28
C VAL A 269 -10.19 10.93 -10.43
N ILE A 270 -9.62 11.49 -9.38
CA ILE A 270 -8.22 11.91 -9.32
C ILE A 270 -7.53 11.17 -8.18
N ALA A 271 -6.35 10.62 -8.40
CA ALA A 271 -5.63 9.93 -7.33
C ALA A 271 -4.11 10.03 -7.48
N ARG A 272 -3.39 9.79 -6.37
CA ARG A 272 -1.97 9.45 -6.46
C ARG A 272 -1.80 8.13 -7.22
N SER A 273 -0.78 8.01 -8.07
CA SER A 273 -0.41 6.79 -8.80
C SER A 273 0.25 5.71 -7.92
N GLY A 274 -0.25 5.52 -6.70
CA GLY A 274 0.20 4.44 -5.82
C GLY A 274 -0.28 3.09 -6.34
N TYR A 275 0.59 2.08 -6.34
CA TYR A 275 0.26 0.79 -6.95
C TYR A 275 -1.00 0.11 -6.39
N SER A 276 -1.23 0.19 -5.08
CA SER A 276 -2.46 -0.35 -4.49
C SER A 276 -3.73 0.37 -4.97
N THR A 277 -3.67 1.67 -5.23
CA THR A 277 -4.81 2.42 -5.79
C THR A 277 -5.06 1.99 -7.24
N ILE A 278 -4.00 1.77 -8.02
CA ILE A 278 -4.09 1.25 -9.39
C ILE A 278 -4.73 -0.15 -9.39
N MET A 279 -4.31 -1.05 -8.50
CA MET A 279 -4.94 -2.38 -8.38
C MET A 279 -6.42 -2.30 -8.00
N ASP A 280 -6.78 -1.46 -7.02
CA ASP A 280 -8.18 -1.25 -6.64
C ASP A 280 -9.01 -0.71 -7.81
N PHE A 281 -8.52 0.31 -8.52
CA PHE A 281 -9.21 0.90 -9.66
C PHE A 281 -9.31 -0.06 -10.85
N HIS A 282 -8.28 -0.86 -11.10
CA HIS A 282 -8.32 -1.93 -12.12
C HIS A 282 -9.41 -2.96 -11.82
N VAL A 283 -9.53 -3.41 -10.57
CA VAL A 283 -10.57 -4.36 -10.16
C VAL A 283 -11.97 -3.74 -10.22
N LEU A 284 -12.10 -2.47 -9.82
CA LEU A 284 -13.36 -1.72 -9.89
C LEU A 284 -13.73 -1.30 -11.33
N GLY A 285 -12.78 -1.25 -12.27
CA GLY A 285 -13.00 -0.70 -13.61
C GLY A 285 -13.15 0.83 -13.62
N VAL A 286 -12.51 1.51 -12.68
CA VAL A 286 -12.52 2.98 -12.55
C VAL A 286 -11.40 3.59 -13.37
N ASN A 287 -11.73 4.59 -14.21
CA ASN A 287 -10.74 5.42 -14.87
C ASN A 287 -10.44 6.65 -13.99
N ALA A 288 -9.14 6.96 -13.81
CA ALA A 288 -8.70 8.06 -12.97
C ALA A 288 -7.58 8.88 -13.62
N GLU A 289 -7.58 10.18 -13.33
CA GLU A 289 -6.43 11.05 -13.53
C GLU A 289 -5.40 10.78 -12.44
N TYR A 290 -4.21 10.30 -12.84
CA TYR A 290 -3.14 10.00 -11.91
C TYR A 290 -2.17 11.17 -11.75
N ILE A 291 -1.85 11.53 -10.51
CA ILE A 291 -0.87 12.57 -10.17
C ILE A 291 0.21 11.99 -9.26
N ALA A 292 1.41 11.76 -9.80
CA ALA A 292 2.52 11.22 -9.03
C ALA A 292 3.01 12.16 -7.92
N THR A 293 3.45 11.58 -6.81
CA THR A 293 4.18 12.34 -5.77
C THR A 293 5.53 12.79 -6.33
N PRO A 294 5.87 14.10 -6.30
CA PRO A 294 7.11 14.59 -6.89
C PRO A 294 8.36 13.90 -6.34
N GLY A 295 9.22 13.41 -7.24
CA GLY A 295 10.46 12.72 -6.93
C GLY A 295 10.29 11.28 -6.44
N GLN A 296 9.05 10.76 -6.40
CA GLN A 296 8.75 9.36 -6.12
C GLN A 296 8.73 8.62 -7.46
N THR A 297 9.85 7.97 -7.78
CA THR A 297 10.12 7.35 -9.09
C THR A 297 9.17 6.21 -9.46
N GLU A 298 8.64 5.48 -8.49
CA GLU A 298 7.67 4.41 -8.72
C GLU A 298 6.32 4.99 -9.20
N GLN A 299 5.81 6.02 -8.53
CA GLN A 299 4.58 6.72 -8.84
C GLN A 299 4.71 7.49 -10.15
N GLU A 300 5.86 8.12 -10.42
CA GLU A 300 6.12 8.80 -11.70
C GLU A 300 6.07 7.79 -12.86
N TYR A 301 6.68 6.62 -12.69
CA TYR A 301 6.64 5.56 -13.69
C TYR A 301 5.23 4.98 -13.86
N LEU A 302 4.53 4.67 -12.76
CA LEU A 302 3.18 4.12 -12.79
C LEU A 302 2.18 5.11 -13.39
N MET A 303 2.33 6.41 -13.12
CA MET A 303 1.54 7.45 -13.76
C MET A 303 1.72 7.39 -15.28
N GLN A 304 2.95 7.34 -15.79
CA GLN A 304 3.21 7.24 -17.23
C GLN A 304 2.65 5.96 -17.86
N LEU A 305 2.67 4.84 -17.13
CA LEU A 305 2.15 3.56 -17.63
C LEU A 305 0.62 3.53 -17.75
N HIS A 306 -0.09 4.28 -16.91
CA HIS A 306 -1.56 4.28 -16.81
C HIS A 306 -2.21 5.61 -17.26
N SER A 307 -1.42 6.51 -17.88
CA SER A 307 -1.91 7.76 -18.49
C SER A 307 -2.23 7.60 -19.97
#